data_AF-A0A326RU55-F1
#
_entry.id   AF-A0A326RU55-F1
#
_cell.length_a   1.000
_cell.length_b   1.000
_cell.length_c   1.000
_cell.angle_alpha   90.00
_cell.angle_beta   90.00
_cell.angle_gamma   90.00
#
_symmetry.space_group_name_H-M   'P 1'
#
loop_
_entity.id
_entity.type
_entity.pdbx_description
1 polymer ?
#
loop_
_entity_poly.entity_id
_entity_poly.type
_entity_poly.pdbx_seq_one_letter_code
_entity_poly.pdbx_strand_id
1 'polypeptide(L)'
;MVKSLTSVGNSKALIIPAELIKKYGLEKVIIEETTNGILIRSANEESNFQKKLNNLRKYKSEIYSKMELEAREPEVINYYSDPKNNLSDVDLEIL
;
A
#
# COMPACT_ATOMS: atom_id res chain seq x y z
N MET A 1 13.08 -25.56 -2.72
CA MET A 1 14.44 -25.45 -2.16
C MET A 1 14.36 -24.59 -0.91
N VAL A 2 14.59 -25.16 0.28
CA VAL A 2 14.52 -24.41 1.54
C VAL A 2 15.78 -23.56 1.66
N LYS A 3 15.65 -22.24 1.70
CA LYS A 3 16.78 -21.34 1.90
C LYS A 3 17.14 -21.32 3.39
N SER A 4 18.34 -21.78 3.73
CA SER A 4 18.83 -21.81 5.11
C SER A 4 19.46 -20.48 5.51
N LEU A 5 19.29 -20.10 6.78
CA LEU A 5 20.05 -19.00 7.38
C LEU A 5 21.51 -19.41 7.56
N THR A 6 22.41 -18.59 7.05
CA THR A 6 23.86 -18.73 7.19
C THR A 6 24.38 -17.70 8.19
N SER A 7 25.52 -17.97 8.83
CA SER A 7 26.20 -16.94 9.66
C SER A 7 27.23 -16.20 8.81
N VAL A 8 27.23 -14.87 8.88
CA VAL A 8 28.26 -14.00 8.28
C VAL A 8 28.78 -13.10 9.39
N GLY A 9 30.02 -13.34 9.82
CA GLY A 9 30.55 -12.75 11.05
C GLY A 9 29.68 -13.09 12.27
N ASN A 10 29.26 -12.07 13.01
CA ASN A 10 28.40 -12.21 14.19
C ASN A 10 26.90 -12.15 13.86
N SER A 11 26.52 -12.08 12.59
CA SER A 11 25.13 -11.90 12.15
C SER A 11 24.60 -13.12 11.41
N LYS A 12 23.28 -13.33 11.48
CA LYS A 12 22.57 -14.27 10.60
C LYS A 12 22.23 -13.58 9.29
N ALA A 13 22.33 -14.33 8.19
CA ALA A 13 22.15 -13.84 6.84
C ALA A 13 21.41 -14.88 5.97
N LEU A 14 20.70 -14.39 4.96
CA LEU A 14 20.02 -15.19 3.95
C LEU A 14 20.64 -14.89 2.58
N ILE A 15 21.06 -15.93 1.85
CA ILE A 15 21.67 -15.75 0.52
C ILE A 15 20.60 -15.71 -0.56
N ILE A 16 20.41 -14.53 -1.15
CA ILE A 16 19.44 -14.27 -2.22
C ILE A 16 20.18 -14.28 -3.57
N PRO A 17 19.62 -14.91 -4.63
CA PRO A 17 20.18 -14.85 -5.97
C PRO A 17 20.32 -13.41 -6.49
N ALA A 18 21.43 -13.11 -7.15
CA ALA A 18 21.73 -11.77 -7.67
C ALA A 18 20.66 -11.25 -8.66
N GLU A 19 20.02 -12.15 -9.41
CA GLU A 19 18.92 -11.81 -10.33
C GLU A 19 17.72 -11.20 -9.60
N LEU A 20 17.36 -11.72 -8.41
CA LEU A 20 16.26 -11.17 -7.62
C LEU A 20 16.63 -9.82 -7.02
N ILE A 21 17.88 -9.65 -6.57
CA ILE A 21 18.36 -8.37 -6.05
C ILE A 21 18.25 -7.29 -7.12
N LYS A 22 18.67 -7.59 -8.36
CA LYS A 22 18.56 -6.66 -9.49
C LYS A 22 17.11 -6.40 -9.90
N LYS A 23 16.29 -7.45 -10.01
CA LYS A 23 14.89 -7.35 -10.43
C LYS A 23 14.06 -6.48 -9.48
N TYR A 24 14.31 -6.54 -8.18
CA TYR A 24 13.55 -5.84 -7.16
C TYR A 24 14.29 -4.66 -6.51
N GLY A 25 15.46 -4.27 -7.02
CA GLY A 25 16.22 -3.12 -6.52
C GLY A 25 16.56 -3.19 -5.03
N LEU A 26 17.01 -4.35 -4.54
CA LEU A 26 17.20 -4.64 -3.11
C LEU A 26 18.56 -4.20 -2.54
N GLU A 27 19.09 -3.06 -2.98
CA GLU A 27 20.39 -2.53 -2.52
C GLU A 27 20.33 -1.99 -1.09
N LYS A 28 19.21 -1.34 -0.76
CA LYS A 28 18.79 -0.99 0.60
C LYS A 28 17.41 -1.57 0.80
N VAL A 29 17.20 -2.21 1.95
CA VAL A 29 15.95 -2.94 2.21
C VAL A 29 15.31 -2.53 3.52
N ILE A 30 13.98 -2.61 3.54
CA ILE A 30 13.16 -2.59 4.75
C ILE A 30 12.71 -4.02 5.00
N ILE A 31 12.88 -4.48 6.23
CA ILE A 31 12.50 -5.82 6.68
C ILE A 31 11.34 -5.64 7.67
N GLU A 32 10.20 -6.25 7.35
CA GLU A 32 8.97 -6.17 8.14
C GLU A 32 8.50 -7.59 8.49
N GLU A 33 8.07 -7.79 9.73
CA GLU A 33 7.41 -9.03 10.15
C GLU A 33 5.93 -8.96 9.81
N THR A 34 5.40 -10.02 9.21
CA THR A 34 3.99 -10.17 8.83
C THR A 34 3.45 -11.50 9.35
N THR A 35 2.13 -11.68 9.36
CA THR A 35 1.50 -12.96 9.77
C THR A 35 1.96 -14.16 8.95
N ASN A 36 2.45 -13.93 7.72
CA ASN A 36 2.88 -14.97 6.78
C ASN A 36 4.41 -15.12 6.72
N GLY A 37 5.15 -14.39 7.56
CA GLY A 37 6.61 -14.43 7.61
C GLY A 37 7.25 -13.06 7.40
N ILE A 38 8.48 -13.04 6.88
CA ILE A 38 9.28 -11.83 6.73
C ILE A 38 9.10 -11.24 5.34
N LEU A 39 8.66 -9.99 5.27
CA LEU A 39 8.62 -9.21 4.05
C LEU A 39 9.92 -8.40 3.89
N ILE A 40 10.59 -8.56 2.76
CA ILE A 40 11.78 -7.79 2.39
C ILE A 40 11.44 -6.98 1.15
N ARG A 41 11.52 -5.64 1.26
CA ARG A 41 11.22 -4.72 0.15
C ARG A 41 12.31 -3.67 -0.01
N SER A 42 12.40 -3.08 -1.20
CA SER A 42 13.33 -1.98 -1.44
C SER A 42 13.00 -0.77 -0.56
N ALA A 43 14.03 -0.15 0.00
CA ALA A 43 13.92 1.09 0.75
C ALA A 43 13.98 2.34 -0.14
N ASN A 44 14.39 2.19 -1.41
CA ASN A 44 14.66 3.30 -2.31
C ASN A 44 13.40 3.83 -2.99
N GLU A 45 12.34 3.02 -3.08
CA GLU A 45 11.14 3.37 -3.81
C GLU A 45 9.92 3.33 -2.90
N GLU A 46 9.31 4.51 -2.70
CA GLU A 46 7.92 4.54 -2.27
C GLU A 46 7.06 3.94 -3.37
N SER A 47 6.29 2.92 -3.03
CA SER A 47 5.33 2.33 -3.96
C SER A 47 4.33 3.39 -4.42
N ASN A 48 3.74 3.21 -5.60
CA ASN A 48 2.67 4.11 -6.08
C ASN A 48 1.52 4.22 -5.06
N PHE A 49 1.23 3.13 -4.36
CA PHE A 49 0.27 3.13 -3.26
C PHE A 49 0.73 4.00 -2.09
N GLN A 50 1.98 3.88 -1.65
CA GLN A 50 2.55 4.70 -0.57
C GLN A 50 2.55 6.18 -0.92
N LYS A 51 2.91 6.53 -2.16
CA LYS A 51 2.84 7.92 -2.66
C LYS A 51 1.40 8.45 -2.63
N LYS A 52 0.43 7.68 -3.13
CA LYS A 52 -0.99 8.05 -3.10
C LYS A 52 -1.51 8.19 -1.66
N LEU A 53 -1.15 7.27 -0.77
CA LEU A 53 -1.52 7.31 0.64
C LEU A 53 -0.92 8.53 1.36
N ASN A 54 0.34 8.87 1.07
CA ASN A 54 1.00 10.05 1.63
C ASN A 54 0.33 11.34 1.13
N ASN A 55 -0.04 11.41 -0.16
CA ASN A 55 -0.80 12.53 -0.69
C ASN A 55 -2.19 12.64 -0.03
N LEU A 56 -2.92 11.54 0.11
CA LEU A 56 -4.21 11.51 0.82
C LEU A 56 -4.07 11.99 2.27
N ARG A 57 -3.01 11.57 2.98
CA ARG A 57 -2.74 12.02 4.35
C ARG A 57 -2.44 13.52 4.41
N LYS A 58 -1.62 14.03 3.49
CA LYS A 58 -1.23 15.43 3.44
C LYS A 58 -2.41 16.36 3.17
N TYR A 59 -3.29 15.98 2.26
CA TYR A 59 -4.43 16.80 1.83
C TYR A 59 -5.75 16.35 2.46
N LYS A 60 -5.69 15.58 3.57
CA LYS A 60 -6.86 14.98 4.21
C LYS A 60 -7.95 16.03 4.47
N SER A 61 -7.63 17.11 5.17
CA SER A 61 -8.59 18.15 5.51
C SER A 61 -9.27 18.77 4.28
N GLU A 62 -8.49 19.09 3.25
CA GLU A 62 -9.00 19.69 2.01
C GLU A 62 -9.94 18.75 1.27
N ILE A 63 -9.59 17.45 1.21
CA ILE A 63 -10.43 16.41 0.59
C ILE A 63 -11.76 16.30 1.32
N TYR A 64 -11.74 16.19 2.65
CA TYR A 64 -12.97 16.11 3.44
C TYR A 64 -13.84 17.36 3.30
N SER A 65 -13.25 18.55 3.30
CA SER A 65 -14.00 19.80 3.07
C SER A 65 -14.62 19.85 1.66
N LYS A 66 -13.92 19.38 0.63
CA LYS A 66 -14.48 19.28 -0.73
C LYS A 66 -15.62 18.28 -0.80
N MET A 67 -15.46 17.10 -0.20
CA MET A 67 -16.53 16.09 -0.13
C MET A 67 -17.76 16.61 0.59
N GLU A 68 -17.59 17.40 1.66
CA GLU A 68 -18.72 18.00 2.38
C GLU A 68 -19.47 19.03 1.53
N LEU A 69 -18.75 19.80 0.71
CA LEU A 69 -19.37 20.74 -0.24
C LEU A 69 -20.12 20.00 -1.34
N GLU A 70 -19.51 18.99 -1.95
CA GLU A 70 -20.11 18.16 -3.00
C GLU A 70 -21.35 17.40 -2.47
N ALA A 71 -21.32 16.91 -1.23
CA ALA A 71 -22.44 16.22 -0.60
C ALA A 71 -23.67 17.13 -0.39
N ARG A 72 -23.50 18.46 -0.44
CA ARG A 72 -24.60 19.43 -0.33
C ARG A 72 -25.17 19.80 -1.70
N GLU A 73 -24.58 19.35 -2.80
CA GLU A 73 -25.09 19.65 -4.13
C GLU A 73 -26.42 18.91 -4.36
N PRO A 74 -27.46 19.61 -4.88
CA PRO A 74 -28.78 19.00 -5.08
C PRO A 74 -28.76 17.78 -6.00
N GLU A 75 -27.88 17.78 -7.00
CA GLU A 75 -27.71 16.67 -7.95
C GLU A 75 -27.20 15.41 -7.24
N VAL A 76 -26.22 15.57 -6.35
CA VAL A 76 -25.65 14.49 -5.55
C VAL A 76 -26.69 13.94 -4.57
N ILE A 77 -27.43 14.81 -3.89
CA ILE A 77 -28.52 14.42 -2.99
C ILE A 77 -29.59 13.63 -3.74
N ASN A 78 -30.03 14.11 -4.91
CA ASN A 78 -31.04 13.44 -5.72
C ASN A 78 -30.56 12.08 -6.21
N TYR A 79 -29.30 11.97 -6.62
CA TYR A 79 -28.70 10.72 -7.07
C TYR A 79 -28.71 9.66 -5.97
N TYR A 80 -28.23 10.00 -4.77
CA TYR A 80 -28.17 9.06 -3.63
C TYR A 80 -29.51 8.87 -2.89
N SER A 81 -30.56 9.62 -3.26
CA SER A 81 -31.91 9.41 -2.73
C SER A 81 -32.59 8.16 -3.32
N ASP A 82 -32.11 7.64 -4.45
CA ASP A 82 -32.57 6.36 -5.00
C ASP A 82 -31.94 5.19 -4.21
N PRO A 83 -32.72 4.30 -3.58
CA PRO A 83 -32.21 3.13 -2.85
C PRO A 83 -31.34 2.19 -3.69
N LYS A 84 -31.43 2.26 -5.03
CA LYS A 84 -30.59 1.50 -5.96
C LYS A 84 -29.16 2.02 -6.04
N ASN A 85 -28.93 3.30 -5.75
CA ASN A 85 -27.62 3.94 -5.80
C ASN A 85 -26.92 3.82 -4.44
N ASN A 86 -26.70 2.59 -3.99
CA ASN A 86 -26.06 2.29 -2.72
C ASN A 86 -24.62 1.76 -2.92
N LEU A 87 -23.86 1.65 -1.83
CA LEU A 87 -22.45 1.25 -1.85
C LEU A 87 -22.26 -0.28 -1.84
N SER A 88 -23.29 -1.07 -2.16
CA SER A 88 -23.22 -2.55 -2.08
C SER A 88 -22.22 -3.14 -3.06
N ASP A 89 -22.03 -2.49 -4.21
CA ASP A 89 -21.14 -2.92 -5.29
C ASP A 89 -19.76 -2.22 -5.24
N VAL A 90 -19.43 -1.55 -4.13
CA VAL A 90 -18.06 -1.04 -3.97
C VAL A 90 -17.16 -2.23 -3.67
N ASP A 91 -16.36 -2.61 -4.66
CA ASP A 91 -15.37 -3.66 -4.52
C ASP A 91 -14.35 -3.25 -3.45
N LEU A 92 -14.44 -3.90 -2.29
CA LEU A 92 -13.54 -3.69 -1.16
C LEU A 92 -12.26 -4.53 -1.30
N GLU A 93 -12.19 -5.43 -2.29
CA GLU A 93 -10.99 -6.19 -2.56
C GLU A 93 -9.97 -5.30 -3.29
N ILE A 94 -8.99 -4.81 -2.54
CA ILE A 94 -7.76 -4.25 -3.11
C ILE A 94 -6.95 -5.44 -3.66
N LEU A 95 -7.12 -5.76 -4.95
CA LEU A 95 -6.28 -6.70 -5.70
C LEU A 95 -4.85 -6.17 -5.93
#